data_AF-A0A2G5X890-F1
#
_entry.id   AF-A0A2G5X890-F1
#
_cell.length_a   1.000
_cell.length_b   1.000
_cell.length_c   1.000
_cell.angle_alpha   90.00
_cell.angle_beta   90.00
_cell.angle_gamma   90.00
#
_symmetry.space_group_name_H-M   'P 1'
#
loop_
_entity.id
_entity.type
_entity.pdbx_description
1 polymer ?
#
loop_
_entity_poly.entity_id
_entity_poly.type
_entity_poly.pdbx_seq_one_letter_code
_entity_poly.pdbx_strand_id
1 'polypeptide(L)'
;MINEELIDALQYQQKEIGRLQINAGLSLDQYQKLSARTAVSDNLAMLNYGLGISGEAGEVSDLIKKRFFHGHTDGNLELAKELGDVLWYISQIAREADLSLSEIAEGNIEKLQKRYPEGFSEHASVNRSE
;
A
#
# COMPACT_ATOMS: atom_id res chain seq x y z
N MET A 1 -5.77 42.01 -22.54
CA MET A 1 -5.47 41.81 -21.11
C MET A 1 -6.28 40.60 -20.68
N ILE A 2 -5.63 39.55 -20.16
CA ILE A 2 -6.35 38.39 -19.62
C ILE A 2 -7.04 38.91 -18.34
N ASN A 3 -8.35 38.70 -18.23
CA ASN A 3 -9.15 39.15 -17.10
C ASN A 3 -8.67 38.42 -15.82
N GLU A 4 -8.28 39.16 -14.78
CA GLU A 4 -7.82 38.60 -13.50
C GLU A 4 -8.84 37.63 -12.91
N GLU A 5 -10.14 37.88 -13.12
CA GLU A 5 -11.22 36.97 -12.69
C GLU A 5 -11.11 35.57 -13.31
N LEU A 6 -10.63 35.46 -14.55
CA LEU A 6 -10.45 34.17 -15.22
C LEU A 6 -9.25 33.40 -14.64
N ILE A 7 -8.20 34.12 -14.24
CA ILE A 7 -7.02 33.52 -13.61
C ILE A 7 -7.38 32.98 -12.23
N ASP A 8 -8.12 33.77 -11.43
CA ASP A 8 -8.57 33.37 -10.10
C ASP A 8 -9.53 32.17 -10.15
N ALA A 9 -10.45 32.16 -11.13
CA ALA A 9 -11.35 31.02 -11.35
C ALA A 9 -10.60 29.73 -11.72
N LEU A 10 -9.56 29.82 -12.56
CA LEU A 10 -8.73 28.68 -12.94
C LEU A 10 -7.90 28.16 -11.77
N GLN A 11 -7.32 29.05 -10.96
CA GLN A 11 -6.59 28.67 -9.76
C GLN A 11 -7.50 28.01 -8.72
N TYR A 12 -8.72 28.53 -8.54
CA TYR A 12 -9.72 27.93 -7.67
C TYR A 12 -10.12 26.53 -8.15
N GLN A 13 -10.38 26.35 -9.45
CA GLN A 13 -10.70 25.04 -10.00
C GLN A 13 -9.55 24.04 -9.84
N GLN A 14 -8.30 24.45 -10.07
CA GLN A 14 -7.14 23.59 -9.84
C GLN A 14 -7.01 23.20 -8.36
N LYS A 15 -7.28 24.13 -7.44
CA LYS A 15 -7.25 23.87 -6.00
C LYS A 15 -8.38 22.92 -5.57
N GLU A 16 -9.60 23.09 -6.09
CA GLU A 16 -10.73 22.19 -5.82
C GLU A 16 -10.53 20.81 -6.47
N ILE A 17 -9.94 20.71 -7.67
CA ILE A 17 -9.55 19.42 -8.26
C ILE A 17 -8.53 18.71 -7.37
N GLY A 18 -7.50 19.43 -6.90
CA GLY A 18 -6.52 18.89 -5.95
C GLY A 18 -7.19 18.45 -4.64
N ARG A 19 -8.16 19.21 -4.14
CA ARG A 19 -8.92 18.91 -2.93
C ARG A 19 -9.86 17.70 -3.09
N LEU A 20 -10.51 17.56 -4.25
CA LEU A 20 -11.36 16.41 -4.59
C LEU A 20 -10.53 15.14 -4.80
N GLN A 21 -9.34 15.25 -5.39
CA GLN A 21 -8.37 14.15 -5.48
C GLN A 21 -7.82 13.72 -4.11
N ILE A 22 -7.83 14.61 -3.11
CA ILE A 22 -7.49 14.27 -1.72
C ILE A 22 -8.68 13.61 -0.99
N ASN A 23 -9.93 13.92 -1.37
CA ASN A 23 -11.14 13.38 -0.75
C ASN A 23 -11.61 12.04 -1.34
N ALA A 24 -11.27 11.72 -2.59
CA ALA A 24 -11.22 10.34 -3.06
C ALA A 24 -9.96 9.73 -2.46
N GLY A 25 -10.07 8.73 -1.58
CA GLY A 25 -8.90 8.14 -0.92
C GLY A 25 -7.77 7.79 -1.90
N LEU A 26 -6.54 7.86 -1.43
CA LEU A 26 -5.34 7.59 -2.22
C LEU A 26 -5.43 6.22 -2.93
N SER A 27 -5.35 6.19 -4.26
CA SER A 27 -5.33 4.92 -5.00
C SER A 27 -3.99 4.20 -4.84
N LEU A 28 -3.95 2.89 -5.14
CA LEU A 28 -2.72 2.09 -5.04
C LEU A 28 -1.63 2.59 -6.01
N ASP A 29 -2.00 2.92 -7.26
CA ASP A 29 -1.03 3.48 -8.21
C ASP A 29 -0.58 4.90 -7.83
N GLN A 30 -1.47 5.71 -7.25
CA GLN A 30 -1.08 7.02 -6.73
C GLN A 30 -0.11 6.86 -5.54
N TYR A 31 -0.38 5.91 -4.64
CA TYR A 31 0.54 5.57 -3.55
C TYR A 31 1.89 5.09 -4.10
N GLN A 32 1.89 4.19 -5.09
CA GLN A 32 3.11 3.67 -5.71
C GLN A 32 3.94 4.80 -6.33
N LYS A 33 3.30 5.72 -7.05
CA LYS A 33 3.96 6.90 -7.62
C LYS A 33 4.50 7.85 -6.55
N LEU A 34 3.76 8.08 -5.47
CA LEU A 34 4.17 9.00 -4.40
C LEU A 34 5.33 8.43 -3.57
N SER A 35 5.29 7.14 -3.22
CA SER A 35 6.33 6.45 -2.43
C SER A 35 7.66 6.33 -3.17
N ALA A 36 7.62 6.16 -4.50
CA ALA A 36 8.80 6.04 -5.35
C ALA A 36 9.79 7.22 -5.25
N ARG A 37 9.37 8.40 -4.77
CA ARG A 37 10.27 9.54 -4.55
C ARG A 37 11.37 9.28 -3.51
N THR A 38 11.18 8.26 -2.67
CA THR A 38 12.12 7.85 -1.62
C THR A 38 12.91 6.59 -1.99
N ALA A 39 12.72 6.09 -3.21
CA ALA A 39 13.38 4.90 -3.71
C ALA A 39 14.89 5.12 -3.86
N VAL A 40 15.66 4.09 -3.52
CA VAL A 40 17.05 3.96 -3.96
C VAL A 40 17.05 3.46 -5.39
N SER A 41 17.84 4.11 -6.26
CA SER A 41 18.03 3.69 -7.65
C SER A 41 19.46 3.18 -7.79
N ASP A 42 19.65 1.90 -7.51
CA ASP A 42 20.91 1.18 -7.73
C ASP A 42 20.66 -0.22 -8.30
N ASN A 43 21.70 -0.88 -8.79
CA ASN A 43 21.62 -2.22 -9.39
C ASN A 43 21.32 -3.34 -8.38
N LEU A 44 21.33 -3.03 -7.08
CA LEU A 44 21.03 -3.94 -5.99
C LEU A 44 19.68 -3.60 -5.33
N ALA A 45 18.91 -2.67 -5.90
CA ALA A 45 17.70 -2.13 -5.28
C ALA A 45 16.68 -3.23 -5.01
N MET A 46 16.47 -4.15 -5.97
CA MET A 46 15.60 -5.32 -5.78
C MET A 46 16.04 -6.20 -4.60
N LEU A 47 17.34 -6.42 -4.42
CA LEU A 47 17.87 -7.20 -3.29
C LEU A 47 17.64 -6.46 -1.97
N ASN A 48 17.91 -5.16 -1.95
CA ASN A 48 17.68 -4.32 -0.78
C ASN A 48 16.20 -4.31 -0.38
N TYR A 49 15.29 -4.13 -1.34
CA TYR A 49 13.86 -4.14 -1.08
C TYR A 49 13.34 -5.51 -0.65
N GLY A 50 13.86 -6.60 -1.24
CA GLY A 50 13.53 -7.96 -0.84
C GLY A 50 13.96 -8.32 0.58
N LEU A 51 15.10 -7.80 1.04
CA LEU A 51 15.52 -7.93 2.45
C LEU A 51 14.67 -7.04 3.36
N GLY A 52 14.39 -5.81 2.91
CA GLY A 52 13.59 -4.83 3.64
C GLY A 52 12.19 -5.33 3.99
N ILE A 53 11.44 -5.87 3.03
CA ILE A 53 10.10 -6.42 3.30
C ILE A 53 10.13 -7.52 4.38
N SER A 54 11.17 -8.35 4.42
CA SER A 54 11.32 -9.38 5.46
C SER A 54 11.61 -8.77 6.83
N GLY A 55 12.38 -7.68 6.87
CA GLY A 55 12.65 -6.94 8.10
C GLY A 55 11.36 -6.39 8.70
N GLU A 56 10.61 -5.61 7.93
CA GLU A 56 9.40 -4.94 8.40
C GLU A 56 8.28 -5.94 8.75
N ALA A 57 8.15 -7.04 7.99
CA ALA A 57 7.24 -8.13 8.35
C ALA A 57 7.61 -8.80 9.69
N GLY A 58 8.91 -8.85 10.01
CA GLY A 58 9.42 -9.28 11.30
C GLY A 58 9.04 -8.33 12.43
N GLU A 59 9.09 -7.01 12.19
CA GLU A 59 8.67 -5.99 13.17
C GLU A 59 7.17 -6.07 13.46
N VAL A 60 6.33 -6.21 12.41
CA VAL A 60 4.89 -6.50 12.56
C VAL A 60 4.66 -7.74 13.43
N SER A 61 5.41 -8.81 13.19
CA SER A 61 5.30 -10.06 13.95
C SER A 61 5.70 -9.86 15.42
N ASP A 62 6.75 -9.09 15.68
CA ASP A 62 7.22 -8.79 17.04
C ASP A 62 6.20 -7.94 17.83
N LEU A 63 5.57 -6.96 17.18
CA LEU A 63 4.50 -6.15 17.78
C LEU A 63 3.29 -7.00 18.17
N ILE A 64 2.85 -7.91 17.29
CA ILE A 64 1.76 -8.84 17.58
C ILE A 64 2.15 -9.74 18.76
N LYS A 65 3.36 -10.31 18.76
CA LYS A 65 3.85 -11.15 19.85
C LYS A 65 3.88 -10.39 21.18
N LYS A 66 4.40 -9.16 21.20
CA LYS A 66 4.43 -8.30 22.39
C LYS A 66 3.03 -8.03 22.94
N ARG A 67 2.06 -7.75 22.07
CA ARG A 67 0.66 -7.51 22.43
C ARG A 67 0.02 -8.73 23.09
N PHE A 68 0.18 -9.92 22.51
CA PHE A 68 -0.54 -11.10 22.98
C PHE A 68 0.18 -11.89 24.08
N PHE A 69 1.52 -11.85 24.14
CA PHE A 69 2.30 -12.71 25.05
C PHE A 69 3.08 -11.94 26.12
N HIS A 70 3.35 -10.64 25.93
CA HIS A 70 4.16 -9.85 26.87
C HIS A 70 3.37 -8.74 27.59
N GLY A 71 2.06 -8.62 27.33
CA GLY A 71 1.19 -7.66 28.01
C GLY A 71 1.40 -6.20 27.61
N HIS A 72 2.06 -5.93 26.47
CA HIS A 72 2.22 -4.57 25.94
C HIS A 72 0.90 -4.02 25.41
N THR A 73 0.61 -2.76 25.72
CA THR A 73 -0.51 -2.00 25.13
C THR A 73 -0.08 -1.16 23.94
N ASP A 74 1.17 -1.29 23.49
CA ASP A 74 1.75 -0.55 22.37
C ASP A 74 0.81 -0.66 21.15
N GLY A 75 0.51 0.52 20.60
CA GLY A 75 -0.79 0.84 20.06
C GLY A 75 -0.99 0.40 18.61
N ASN A 76 -2.17 0.70 18.08
CA ASN A 76 -2.43 0.56 16.66
C ASN A 76 -1.58 1.53 15.81
N LEU A 77 -0.91 2.52 16.42
CA LEU A 77 -0.04 3.48 15.75
C LEU A 77 1.27 2.82 15.30
N GLU A 78 1.96 2.12 16.20
CA GLU A 78 3.18 1.38 15.89
C GLU A 78 2.90 0.28 14.87
N LEU A 79 1.79 -0.45 15.04
CA LEU A 79 1.38 -1.45 14.05
C LEU A 79 1.09 -0.82 12.68
N ALA A 80 0.42 0.34 12.63
CA ALA A 80 0.16 1.05 11.38
C ALA A 80 1.45 1.54 10.72
N LYS A 81 2.47 1.94 11.50
CA LYS A 81 3.79 2.29 10.99
C LYS A 81 4.44 1.09 10.29
N GLU A 82 4.60 -0.04 10.98
CA GLU A 82 5.31 -1.19 10.38
C GLU A 82 4.53 -1.81 9.21
N LEU A 83 3.18 -1.79 9.25
CA LEU A 83 2.37 -2.14 8.08
C LEU A 83 2.58 -1.18 6.91
N GLY A 84 2.78 0.10 7.19
CA GLY A 84 3.13 1.12 6.20
C GLY A 84 4.49 0.88 5.57
N ASP A 85 5.48 0.48 6.38
CA ASP A 85 6.84 0.16 5.92
C ASP A 85 6.83 -1.13 5.06
N VAL A 86 6.04 -2.16 5.44
CA VAL A 86 5.77 -3.33 4.58
C VAL A 86 5.15 -2.91 3.24
N LEU A 87 4.11 -2.07 3.26
CA LEU A 87 3.45 -1.59 2.04
C LEU A 87 4.41 -0.80 1.15
N TRP A 88 5.31 -0.02 1.74
CA TRP A 88 6.33 0.72 1.02
C TRP A 88 7.24 -0.24 0.26
N TYR A 89 7.80 -1.27 0.91
CA TYR A 89 8.65 -2.24 0.21
C TYR A 89 7.91 -3.02 -0.88
N ILE A 90 6.64 -3.39 -0.67
CA ILE A 90 5.81 -4.03 -1.71
C ILE A 90 5.71 -3.11 -2.94
N SER A 91 5.42 -1.82 -2.71
CA SER A 91 5.33 -0.81 -3.76
C SER A 91 6.65 -0.67 -4.54
N GLN A 92 7.78 -0.66 -3.83
CA GLN A 92 9.11 -0.56 -4.44
C GLN A 92 9.45 -1.80 -5.27
N ILE A 93 9.17 -3.00 -4.76
CA ILE A 93 9.38 -4.27 -5.48
C ILE A 93 8.51 -4.32 -6.74
N ALA A 94 7.23 -3.97 -6.64
CA ALA A 94 6.32 -3.92 -7.79
C ALA A 94 6.85 -2.97 -8.86
N ARG A 95 7.34 -1.79 -8.46
CA ARG A 95 7.95 -0.81 -9.36
C ARG A 95 9.20 -1.34 -10.06
N GLU A 96 10.12 -1.97 -9.34
CA GLU A 96 11.35 -2.56 -9.94
C GLU A 96 11.03 -3.73 -10.88
N ALA A 97 9.87 -4.36 -10.72
CA ALA A 97 9.39 -5.46 -11.57
C ALA A 97 8.48 -4.99 -12.73
N ASP A 98 8.32 -3.68 -12.92
CA ASP A 98 7.40 -3.09 -13.90
C ASP A 98 5.92 -3.56 -13.73
N LEU A 99 5.48 -3.72 -12.47
CA LEU A 99 4.11 -4.12 -12.11
C LEU A 99 3.35 -2.96 -11.45
N SER A 100 2.06 -2.83 -11.78
CA SER A 100 1.15 -1.92 -11.05
C SER A 100 0.74 -2.53 -9.71
N LEU A 101 0.71 -1.68 -8.68
CA LEU A 101 0.22 -2.10 -7.38
C LEU A 101 -1.31 -2.37 -7.38
N SER A 102 -2.07 -1.64 -8.22
CA SER A 102 -3.50 -1.93 -8.45
C SER A 102 -3.70 -3.31 -9.09
N GLU A 103 -2.94 -3.65 -10.15
CA GLU A 103 -3.03 -4.96 -10.81
C GLU A 103 -2.73 -6.11 -9.84
N ILE A 104 -1.70 -5.96 -8.99
CA ILE A 104 -1.37 -6.93 -7.95
C ILE A 104 -2.54 -7.13 -6.98
N ALA A 105 -3.18 -6.04 -6.55
CA ALA A 105 -4.32 -6.10 -5.64
C ALA A 105 -5.56 -6.71 -6.29
N GLU A 106 -5.89 -6.32 -7.53
CA GLU A 106 -7.01 -6.87 -8.30
C GLU A 106 -6.85 -8.38 -8.51
N GLY A 107 -5.67 -8.83 -8.97
CA GLY A 107 -5.37 -10.25 -9.12
C GLY A 107 -5.43 -11.02 -7.79
N ASN A 108 -5.08 -10.38 -6.67
CA ASN A 108 -5.24 -10.99 -5.35
C ASN A 108 -6.73 -11.16 -4.99
N ILE A 109 -7.56 -10.15 -5.22
CA ILE A 109 -9.00 -10.19 -4.95
C ILE A 109 -9.68 -11.27 -5.80
N GLU A 110 -9.41 -11.33 -7.11
CA GLU A 110 -9.99 -12.36 -7.99
C GLU A 110 -9.64 -13.77 -7.51
N LYS A 111 -8.37 -13.99 -7.14
CA LYS A 111 -7.92 -15.27 -6.57
C LYS A 111 -8.64 -15.58 -5.25
N LEU A 112 -8.80 -14.61 -4.36
CA LEU A 112 -9.48 -14.82 -3.08
C LEU A 112 -10.97 -15.08 -3.26
N GLN A 113 -11.65 -14.41 -4.19
CA GLN A 113 -13.05 -14.67 -4.53
C GLN A 113 -13.27 -16.08 -5.07
N LYS A 114 -12.35 -16.58 -5.91
CA LYS A 114 -12.39 -17.98 -6.40
C LYS A 114 -12.23 -18.99 -5.25
N ARG A 115 -11.35 -18.70 -4.29
CA ARG A 115 -11.08 -19.60 -3.14
C ARG A 115 -12.15 -19.53 -2.05
N TYR A 116 -12.75 -18.36 -1.85
CA TYR A 116 -13.62 -18.03 -0.73
C TYR A 116 -14.83 -17.19 -1.19
N PRO A 117 -15.71 -17.73 -2.04
CA PRO A 117 -16.82 -16.97 -2.61
C PRO A 117 -17.79 -16.43 -1.54
N GLU A 118 -17.98 -17.18 -0.46
CA GLU A 118 -18.84 -16.83 0.68
C GLU A 118 -18.01 -16.37 1.90
N GLY A 119 -16.76 -15.92 1.68
CA GLY A 119 -15.80 -15.64 2.73
C GLY A 119 -15.07 -16.88 3.25
N PHE A 120 -14.23 -16.70 4.26
CA PHE A 120 -13.37 -17.76 4.79
C PHE A 120 -14.20 -18.90 5.40
N SER A 121 -13.87 -20.14 5.03
CA SER A 121 -14.26 -21.34 5.77
C SER A 121 -13.12 -22.34 5.79
N GLU A 122 -13.01 -23.13 6.88
CA GLU A 122 -12.00 -24.20 6.98
C GLU A 122 -12.13 -25.18 5.82
N HIS A 123 -13.36 -25.56 5.45
CA HIS A 123 -13.63 -26.45 4.34
C HIS A 123 -13.10 -25.91 3.00
N ALA A 124 -13.36 -24.64 2.68
CA ALA A 124 -12.84 -24.01 1.46
C ALA A 124 -11.31 -23.85 1.51
N SER A 125 -10.73 -23.64 2.69
CA SER A 125 -9.28 -23.54 2.88
C SER A 125 -8.55 -24.84 2.54
N VAL A 126 -9.13 -25.98 2.93
CA VAL A 126 -8.62 -27.33 2.60
C VAL A 126 -8.82 -27.67 1.13
N ASN A 127 -9.97 -27.31 0.55
CA ASN A 127 -10.37 -27.66 -0.82
C ASN A 127 -10.17 -26.52 -1.85
N ARG A 128 -9.12 -25.71 -1.67
CA ARG A 128 -8.91 -24.51 -2.49
C ARG A 128 -8.64 -24.86 -3.97
N SER A 129 -9.34 -24.18 -4.87
CA SER A 129 -9.04 -24.15 -6.30
C SER A 129 -7.89 -23.16 -6.58
N GLU A 130 -6.93 -23.52 -7.44
CA GLU A 130 -5.88 -22.60 -7.92
C GLU A 130 -6.39 -21.62 -8.98
#